data_AF-I2QUM6-F1
#
_entry.id   AF-I2QUM6-F1
#
_cell.length_a   1.000
_cell.length_b   1.000
_cell.length_c   1.000
_cell.angle_alpha   90.00
_cell.angle_beta   90.00
_cell.angle_gamma   90.00
#
_symmetry.space_group_name_H-M   'P 1'
#
loop_
_entity.id
_entity.type
_entity.pdbx_description
1 polymer ?
#
loop_
_entity_poly.entity_id
_entity_poly.type
_entity_poly.pdbx_seq_one_letter_code
_entity_poly.pdbx_strand_id
1 'polypeptide(L)' 'MADHFIALNRGLTGFKQSDFTTGTASSAGAGIELRILDGAGWNKKDALIALNAFRLFIETAPWVAAAGVDVKL' A
#
# COMPACT_ATOMS: atom_id res chain seq x y z
N MET A 1 5.12 -18.37 5.05
CA MET A 1 4.74 -17.63 3.83
C MET A 1 5.55 -16.37 3.83
N ALA A 2 6.36 -16.14 2.80
CA ALA A 2 7.13 -14.92 2.71
C ALA A 2 6.24 -13.88 2.02
N ASP A 3 5.68 -12.96 2.79
CA ASP A 3 4.88 -11.88 2.23
C ASP A 3 5.84 -10.83 1.67
N HIS A 4 5.88 -10.70 0.34
CA HIS A 4 6.64 -9.63 -0.28
C HIS A 4 5.83 -8.33 -0.21
N PHE A 5 6.52 -7.23 0.06
CA PHE A 5 5.90 -5.91 0.03
C PHE A 5 6.62 -4.95 -0.90
N ILE A 6 5.87 -3.94 -1.33
CA ILE A 6 6.37 -2.71 -1.93
C ILE A 6 5.98 -1.59 -0.96
N ALA A 7 6.97 -0.83 -0.49
CA ALA A 7 6.74 0.27 0.45
C ALA A 7 7.07 1.61 -0.18
N LEU A 8 6.25 2.61 0.08
CA LEU A 8 6.60 4.01 -0.13
C LEU A 8 7.30 4.52 1.13
N ASN A 9 8.54 4.97 1.00
CA ASN A 9 9.29 5.45 2.17
C ASN A 9 8.67 6.76 2.70
N ARG A 10 8.74 6.97 4.02
CA ARG A 10 8.20 8.16 4.68
C ARG A 10 8.81 9.43 4.10
N GLY A 11 7.95 10.42 3.85
CA GLY A 11 8.37 11.74 3.34
C GLY A 11 8.65 11.78 1.84
N LEU A 12 8.45 10.67 1.11
CA LEU A 12 8.56 10.63 -0.34
C LEU A 12 7.19 10.69 -1.02
N THR A 13 7.19 11.07 -2.29
CA THR A 13 5.97 11.32 -3.08
C THR A 13 5.58 10.19 -4.01
N GLY A 14 6.49 9.24 -4.29
CA GLY A 14 6.19 8.04 -5.08
C GLY A 14 6.19 8.26 -6.59
N PHE A 15 6.83 9.32 -7.09
CA PHE A 15 6.90 9.61 -8.53
C PHE A 15 8.08 8.96 -9.24
N LYS A 16 9.04 8.40 -8.51
CA LYS A 16 10.20 7.68 -9.06
C LYS A 16 10.36 6.32 -8.40
N GLN A 17 10.92 5.36 -9.12
CA GLN A 17 11.12 3.99 -8.62
C GLN A 17 11.97 3.95 -7.34
N SER A 18 12.95 4.86 -7.19
CA SER A 18 13.79 4.94 -5.99
C SER A 18 13.07 5.45 -4.75
N ASP A 19 11.82 5.93 -4.87
CA ASP A 19 10.99 6.24 -3.71
C ASP A 19 10.45 4.97 -3.03
N PHE A 20 10.54 3.83 -3.72
CA PHE A 20 10.00 2.56 -3.27
C PHE A 20 11.08 1.60 -2.79
N THR A 21 10.75 0.82 -1.78
CA THR A 21 11.56 -0.31 -1.30
C THR A 21 10.77 -1.60 -1.41
N THR A 22 11.47 -2.72 -1.56
CA THR A 22 10.86 -4.05 -1.52
C THR A 22 11.55 -4.90 -0.46
N GLY A 23 10.82 -5.84 0.12
CA GLY A 23 11.35 -6.70 1.15
C GLY A 23 10.34 -7.73 1.62
N THR A 24 10.67 -8.39 2.73
CA THR A 24 9.87 -9.44 3.36
C THR A 24 9.55 -9.16 4.84
N ALA A 25 10.08 -8.06 5.40
CA ALA A 25 9.81 -7.59 6.76
C ALA A 25 9.56 -6.08 6.80
N SER A 26 8.52 -5.64 7.53
CA SER A 26 8.20 -4.22 7.71
C SER A 26 9.38 -3.41 8.24
N SER A 27 9.40 -2.13 7.91
CA SER A 27 10.35 -1.17 8.44
C SER A 27 9.64 0.10 8.92
N ALA A 28 10.12 0.70 10.01
CA ALA A 28 9.65 2.00 10.49
C ALA A 28 9.92 3.15 9.50
N GLY A 29 10.76 2.91 8.49
CA GLY A 29 11.01 3.84 7.38
C GLY A 29 9.92 3.84 6.31
N ALA A 30 9.03 2.84 6.29
CA ALA A 30 7.90 2.79 5.37
C ALA A 30 6.76 3.69 5.88
N GLY A 31 6.21 4.52 4.99
CA GLY A 31 4.99 5.29 5.27
C GLY A 31 3.74 4.48 4.97
N ILE A 32 3.75 3.81 3.81
CA ILE A 32 2.68 2.91 3.38
C ILE A 32 3.33 1.64 2.82
N GLU A 33 2.79 0.48 3.17
CA GLU A 33 3.20 -0.82 2.62
C GLU A 33 2.04 -1.46 1.84
N LEU A 34 2.30 -1.83 0.59
CA LEU A 34 1.44 -2.74 -0.16
C LEU A 34 2.01 -4.15 -0.03
N ARG A 35 1.25 -5.05 0.59
CA ARG A 35 1.62 -6.45 0.78
C ARG A 35 0.83 -7.34 -0.16
N ILE A 36 1.53 -8.22 -0.87
CA ILE A 36 0.92 -9.23 -1.71
C ILE A 36 1.26 -10.57 -1.09
N LEU A 37 0.22 -11.27 -0.61
CA LEU A 37 0.37 -12.57 0.01
C LEU A 37 0.84 -13.60 -1.00
N ASP A 38 1.90 -14.31 -0.66
CA ASP A 38 2.34 -15.46 -1.46
C ASP A 38 1.28 -16.57 -1.41
N GLY A 39 1.08 -17.25 -2.54
CA GLY A 39 0.07 -18.30 -2.67
C GLY A 39 -1.38 -17.82 -2.82
N ALA A 40 -1.66 -16.51 -2.85
CA ALA A 40 -3.02 -16.00 -3.10
C ALA A 40 -3.53 -16.25 -4.53
N GLY A 41 -2.65 -16.67 -5.46
CA GLY A 41 -2.99 -16.90 -6.86
C GLY A 41 -3.26 -15.61 -7.66
N TRP A 42 -3.01 -14.45 -7.06
CA TRP A 42 -3.22 -13.16 -7.70
C TRP A 42 -2.09 -12.85 -8.67
N ASN A 43 -2.45 -12.41 -9.87
CA ASN A 43 -1.49 -11.93 -10.84
C ASN A 43 -1.38 -10.39 -10.80
N LYS A 44 -0.47 -9.84 -11.61
CA LYS A 44 -0.25 -8.39 -11.70
C LYS A 44 -1.53 -7.60 -12.00
N LYS A 45 -2.42 -8.12 -12.86
CA LYS A 45 -3.67 -7.44 -13.24
C LYS A 45 -4.62 -7.34 -12.05
N ASP A 46 -4.75 -8.41 -11.28
CA ASP A 46 -5.61 -8.44 -10.09
C ASP A 46 -5.12 -7.45 -9.03
N ALA A 47 -3.80 -7.39 -8.82
CA ALA A 47 -3.19 -6.42 -7.91
C ALA A 47 -3.46 -4.96 -8.33
N LEU A 48 -3.38 -4.64 -9.63
CA LEU A 48 -3.70 -3.30 -10.13
C LEU A 48 -5.19 -2.95 -9.99
N ILE A 49 -6.09 -3.91 -10.20
CA ILE A 49 -7.52 -3.71 -10.00
C ILE A 49 -7.82 -3.47 -8.51
N ALA A 50 -7.23 -4.26 -7.63
CA ALA A 50 -7.39 -4.11 -6.18
C ALA A 50 -6.87 -2.75 -5.69
N LEU A 51 -5.74 -2.27 -6.22
CA LEU A 51 -5.21 -0.94 -5.91
C LEU A 51 -6.20 0.19 -6.28
N ASN A 52 -6.82 0.11 -7.45
CA ASN A 52 -7.84 1.08 -7.84
C ASN A 52 -9.08 1.02 -6.92
N ALA A 53 -9.49 -0.18 -6.51
CA ALA A 53 -10.60 -0.35 -5.57
C ALA A 53 -10.26 0.25 -4.20
N PHE A 54 -9.05 0.05 -3.69
CA PHE A 54 -8.59 0.68 -2.44
C PHE A 54 -8.53 2.20 -2.55
N ARG A 55 -8.08 2.75 -3.68
CA ARG A 55 -8.12 4.20 -3.91
C ARG A 55 -9.53 4.73 -3.77
N LEU A 56 -10.49 4.14 -4.49
CA LEU A 56 -11.89 4.54 -4.44
C LEU A 56 -12.44 4.44 -3.02
N PHE A 57 -12.11 3.36 -2.30
CA PHE A 57 -12.54 3.17 -0.93
C PHE A 57 -11.99 4.27 0.00
N ILE A 58 -10.71 4.60 -0.08
CA ILE A 58 -10.09 5.69 0.70
C ILE A 58 -10.75 7.04 0.36
N GLU A 59 -11.01 7.31 -0.92
CA GLU A 59 -11.62 8.56 -1.38
C GLU A 59 -13.08 8.73 -0.93
N THR A 60 -13.82 7.64 -0.79
CA THR A 60 -15.27 7.66 -0.54
C THR A 60 -15.68 7.22 0.86
N ALA A 61 -14.78 6.59 1.62
CA ALA A 61 -15.07 6.15 2.97
C ALA A 61 -15.35 7.36 3.89
N PRO A 62 -16.54 7.45 4.51
CA PRO A 62 -16.96 8.64 5.24
C PRO A 62 -16.08 8.96 6.46
N TRP A 63 -15.44 7.95 7.06
CA TRP A 63 -14.49 8.15 8.16
C TRP A 63 -13.08 8.56 7.70
N VAL A 64 -12.70 8.26 6.45
CA VAL A 64 -11.42 8.72 5.87
C VAL A 64 -11.53 10.19 5.48
N ALA A 65 -12.68 10.61 4.93
CA ALA A 65 -12.93 12.02 4.61
C ALA A 65 -12.94 12.93 5.85
N ALA A 66 -13.27 12.39 7.03
CA ALA A 66 -13.28 13.11 8.30
C ALA A 66 -11.92 13.14 9.01
N ALA A 67 -11.04 12.18 8.70
CA ALA A 67 -9.72 12.08 9.31
C ALA A 67 -8.67 12.80 8.45
N GLY A 68 -8.08 13.87 8.97
CA GLY A 68 -6.82 14.41 8.44
C GLY A 68 -5.69 13.39 8.67
N VAL A 69 -5.65 12.34 7.84
CA VAL A 69 -4.65 11.27 7.73
C VAL A 69 -4.13 10.76 9.09
N ASP A 70 -5.03 10.15 9.86
CA ASP A 70 -4.65 9.15 10.86
C ASP A 70 -5.75 8.09 10.83
N VAL A 71 -5.68 7.16 9.87
CA VAL A 71 -6.66 6.07 9.73
C VAL A 71 -6.40 5.06 10.85
N LYS A 72 -6.81 5.41 12.06
CA LYS A 72 -6.98 4.44 13.15
C LYS A 72 -8.30 3.72 12.91
N LEU A 73 -8.21 2.54 12.31
CA LEU A 73 -9.31 1.57 12.31
C LEU A 73 -9.57 1.08 13.73
#